data_AF-A0AAE3J5H8-F1
#
_entry.id   AF-A0AAE3J5H8-F1
#
_cell.length_a   1.000
_cell.length_b   1.000
_cell.length_c   1.000
_cell.angle_alpha   90.00
_cell.angle_beta   90.00
_cell.angle_gamma   90.00
#
_symmetry.space_group_name_H-M   'P 1'
#
loop_
_entity.id
_entity.type
_entity.pdbx_description
1 polymer ?
#
loop_
_entity_poly.entity_id
_entity_poly.type
_entity_poly.pdbx_seq_one_letter_code
_entity_poly.pdbx_strand_id
1 'polypeptide(L)'
;MRTKRREGKLFTFCVTMRNHGGYDESTPGDFVSTVKLNYQKSYPLAETYLSEVNVTDQAFEKLVDYFKDHDEKTMIVMFGDHLPAIETEFYEDLFGKELSDLDMQELQKRYMTPYIIWTNYATERKVEDMSSNYLGSYILEQAGLKMSAYQESLLALKGTVPIIGQGAICDSNGNWYSLDGDLPTECSEALNEYEILQYNNIFDKTNLVSDIE
;
A
#
# COMPACT_ATOMS: atom_id res chain seq x y z
N MET A 1 11.96 -1.22 -19.24
CA MET A 1 12.23 -0.02 -18.42
C MET A 1 12.74 1.09 -19.31
N ARG A 2 12.18 2.30 -19.23
CA ARG A 2 12.78 3.48 -19.92
C ARG A 2 14.04 3.86 -19.15
N THR A 3 15.20 3.72 -19.79
CA THR A 3 16.48 4.17 -19.23
C THR A 3 16.50 5.69 -19.12
N LYS A 4 17.03 6.21 -18.00
CA LYS A 4 17.25 7.64 -17.75
C LYS A 4 17.99 8.28 -18.93
N ARG A 5 17.44 9.35 -19.52
CA ARG A 5 18.24 10.24 -20.39
C ARG A 5 19.18 11.03 -19.47
N ARG A 6 20.46 11.12 -19.84
CA ARG A 6 21.63 11.46 -18.98
C ARG A 6 21.52 12.70 -18.06
N GLU A 7 20.47 13.53 -18.14
CA GLU A 7 20.34 14.76 -17.35
C GLU A 7 18.93 15.01 -16.75
N GLY A 8 17.98 14.07 -16.84
CA GLY A 8 16.60 14.27 -16.35
C GLY A 8 16.27 13.50 -15.08
N LYS A 9 15.39 14.05 -14.21
CA LYS A 9 14.76 13.27 -13.12
C LYS A 9 14.02 12.07 -13.73
N LEU A 10 14.14 10.90 -13.11
CA LEU A 10 13.47 9.68 -13.56
C LEU A 10 12.43 9.26 -12.53
N PHE A 11 11.19 9.07 -12.98
CA PHE A 11 10.18 8.31 -12.26
C PHE A 11 10.01 6.97 -12.97
N THR A 12 10.11 5.87 -12.21
CA THR A 12 9.86 4.51 -12.71
C THR A 12 8.81 3.86 -11.84
N PHE A 13 7.71 3.45 -12.46
CA PHE A 13 6.72 2.57 -11.85
C PHE A 13 6.92 1.15 -12.41
N CYS A 14 7.08 0.18 -11.52
CA CYS A 14 7.31 -1.22 -11.87
C CYS A 14 6.34 -2.10 -11.09
N VAL A 15 5.65 -2.98 -11.80
CA VAL A 15 4.79 -4.00 -11.22
C VAL A 15 5.55 -5.32 -11.27
N THR A 16 5.83 -5.91 -10.12
CA THR A 16 6.50 -7.21 -10.02
C THR A 16 5.51 -8.34 -10.27
N MET A 17 5.97 -9.45 -10.85
CA MET A 17 5.14 -10.64 -11.10
C MET A 17 5.54 -11.85 -10.25
N ARG A 18 6.60 -11.74 -9.43
CA ARG A 18 7.21 -12.90 -8.76
C ARG A 18 6.24 -13.60 -7.82
N ASN A 19 5.55 -12.85 -6.97
CA ASN A 19 4.64 -13.39 -5.96
C ASN A 19 3.19 -13.44 -6.48
N HIS A 20 2.98 -13.55 -7.79
CA HIS A 20 1.63 -13.68 -8.33
C HIS A 20 1.11 -15.10 -8.08
N GLY A 21 -0.20 -15.22 -7.85
CA GLY A 21 -0.85 -16.46 -7.46
C GLY A 21 -0.75 -17.63 -8.44
N GLY A 22 -1.13 -18.78 -7.90
CA GLY A 22 -0.89 -20.13 -8.40
C GLY A 22 -0.54 -20.98 -7.18
N TYR A 23 0.64 -20.70 -6.59
CA TYR A 23 1.26 -21.25 -5.35
C TYR A 23 1.23 -22.78 -5.14
N ASP A 24 0.46 -23.50 -5.94
CA ASP A 24 0.30 -24.93 -5.97
C ASP A 24 1.33 -25.57 -6.91
N GLU A 25 1.37 -26.90 -6.88
CA GLU A 25 2.27 -27.72 -7.70
C GLU A 25 2.03 -27.61 -9.21
N SER A 26 0.91 -26.99 -9.65
CA SER A 26 0.60 -26.76 -11.06
C SER A 26 1.24 -25.48 -11.60
N THR A 27 1.80 -24.65 -10.71
CA THR A 27 2.56 -23.45 -11.09
C THR A 27 3.85 -23.85 -11.81
N PRO A 28 4.06 -23.43 -13.08
CA PRO A 28 5.24 -23.85 -13.84
C PRO A 28 6.56 -23.39 -13.19
N GLY A 29 7.41 -24.34 -12.80
CA GLY A 29 8.80 -24.08 -12.38
C GLY A 29 9.31 -25.02 -11.28
N ASP A 30 10.63 -25.11 -11.13
CA ASP A 30 11.30 -25.93 -10.11
C ASP A 30 11.42 -25.20 -8.75
N PHE A 31 10.47 -24.34 -8.41
CA PHE A 31 10.57 -23.56 -7.16
C PHE A 31 10.30 -24.45 -5.95
N VAL A 32 11.27 -24.52 -5.04
CA VAL A 32 11.17 -25.29 -3.81
C VAL A 32 10.97 -24.35 -2.64
N SER A 33 9.85 -24.51 -1.93
CA SER A 33 9.52 -23.73 -0.73
C SER A 33 10.58 -23.93 0.35
N THR A 34 11.14 -22.83 0.85
CA THR A 34 12.22 -22.79 1.85
C THR A 34 11.71 -22.39 3.24
N VAL A 35 10.58 -21.69 3.31
CA VAL A 35 9.87 -21.39 4.54
C VAL A 35 8.98 -22.57 4.90
N LYS A 36 9.03 -22.97 6.17
CA LYS A 36 8.17 -24.01 6.74
C LYS A 36 7.40 -23.46 7.92
N LEU A 37 6.09 -23.67 7.89
CA LEU A 37 5.17 -23.19 8.91
C LEU A 37 5.09 -24.21 10.05
N ASN A 38 5.17 -23.72 11.28
CA ASN A 38 5.12 -24.58 12.47
C ASN A 38 3.69 -24.71 13.03
N TYR A 39 2.77 -25.16 12.18
CA TYR A 39 1.38 -25.45 12.53
C TYR A 39 1.16 -26.97 12.59
N GLN A 40 0.09 -27.40 13.27
CA GLN A 40 -0.31 -28.82 13.28
C GLN A 40 -0.85 -29.27 11.92
N LYS A 41 -1.50 -28.36 11.19
CA LYS A 41 -1.98 -28.54 9.80
C LYS A 41 -0.91 -28.03 8.82
N SER A 42 -0.86 -28.64 7.64
CA SER A 42 -0.01 -28.19 6.53
C SER A 42 -0.70 -27.09 5.71
N TYR A 43 0.05 -26.06 5.35
CA TYR A 43 -0.40 -24.93 4.54
C TYR A 43 0.56 -24.68 3.38
N PRO A 44 0.59 -25.57 2.37
CA PRO A 44 1.56 -25.50 1.28
C PRO A 44 1.49 -24.21 0.45
N LEU A 45 0.31 -23.61 0.21
CA LEU A 45 0.23 -22.36 -0.56
C LEU A 45 0.81 -21.20 0.25
N ALA A 46 0.52 -21.14 1.56
CA ALA A 46 1.12 -20.18 2.47
C ALA A 46 2.66 -20.34 2.57
N GLU A 47 3.16 -21.57 2.68
CA GLU A 47 4.61 -21.85 2.69
C GLU A 47 5.29 -21.41 1.39
N THR A 48 4.68 -21.70 0.24
CA THR A 48 5.17 -21.26 -1.07
C THR A 48 5.19 -19.74 -1.16
N TYR A 49 4.08 -19.07 -0.86
CA TYR A 49 3.99 -17.61 -0.86
C TYR A 49 5.06 -16.96 0.03
N LEU A 50 5.19 -17.42 1.28
CA LEU A 50 6.18 -16.86 2.22
C LEU A 50 7.63 -17.11 1.75
N SER A 51 7.86 -18.23 1.08
CA SER A 51 9.16 -18.51 0.44
C SER A 51 9.46 -17.53 -0.69
N GLU A 52 8.45 -17.15 -1.48
CA GLU A 52 8.60 -16.15 -2.54
C GLU A 52 8.75 -14.72 -2.00
N VAL A 53 8.09 -14.40 -0.88
CA VAL A 53 8.32 -13.16 -0.13
C VAL A 53 9.78 -13.07 0.31
N ASN A 54 10.37 -14.15 0.83
CA ASN A 54 11.80 -14.19 1.18
C ASN A 54 12.72 -13.96 -0.05
N VAL A 55 12.39 -14.52 -1.22
CA VAL A 55 13.14 -14.24 -2.46
C VAL A 55 13.00 -12.77 -2.88
N THR A 56 11.80 -12.20 -2.71
CA THR A 56 11.53 -10.79 -3.01
C THR A 56 12.28 -9.86 -2.06
N ASP A 57 12.37 -10.19 -0.78
CA ASP A 57 13.15 -9.46 0.23
C ASP A 57 14.64 -9.39 -0.15
N GLN A 58 15.24 -10.53 -0.53
CA GLN A 58 16.62 -10.58 -1.03
C GLN A 58 16.83 -9.79 -2.33
N ALA A 59 15.82 -9.73 -3.20
CA ALA A 59 15.88 -8.90 -4.41
C ALA A 59 15.80 -7.41 -4.08
N PHE A 60 14.98 -7.03 -3.08
CA PHE A 60 14.87 -5.67 -2.59
C PHE A 60 16.16 -5.20 -1.90
N GLU A 61 16.79 -6.07 -1.11
CA GLU A 61 18.12 -5.81 -0.52
C GLU A 61 19.13 -5.44 -1.61
N LYS A 62 19.23 -6.23 -2.70
CA LYS A 62 20.14 -5.94 -3.82
C LYS A 62 19.86 -4.59 -4.48
N LEU A 63 18.59 -4.20 -4.58
CA LEU A 63 18.19 -2.91 -5.15
C LEU A 63 18.62 -1.75 -4.24
N VAL A 64 18.36 -1.86 -2.95
CA VAL A 64 18.78 -0.87 -1.94
C VAL A 64 20.30 -0.77 -1.87
N ASP A 65 21.00 -1.90 -1.82
CA ASP A 65 22.46 -1.98 -1.81
C ASP A 65 23.09 -1.36 -3.04
N TYR A 66 22.44 -1.49 -4.20
CA TYR A 66 22.90 -0.82 -5.41
C TYR A 66 22.83 0.70 -5.25
N PHE A 67 21.69 1.25 -4.79
CA PHE A 67 21.46 2.70 -4.76
C PHE A 67 22.01 3.44 -3.53
N LYS A 68 22.36 2.73 -2.45
CA LYS A 68 22.76 3.36 -1.17
C LYS A 68 23.98 4.27 -1.30
N ASP A 69 24.90 3.94 -2.22
CA ASP A 69 26.15 4.66 -2.44
C ASP A 69 26.13 5.51 -3.74
N HIS A 70 24.99 5.65 -4.40
CA HIS A 70 24.87 6.50 -5.59
C HIS A 70 24.82 7.99 -5.22
N ASP A 71 25.57 8.81 -5.95
CA ASP A 71 25.58 10.28 -5.78
C ASP A 71 24.21 10.94 -6.03
N GLU A 72 23.36 10.30 -6.85
CA GLU A 72 22.04 10.82 -7.14
C GLU A 72 21.02 10.48 -6.06
N LYS A 73 20.31 11.51 -5.57
CA LYS A 73 19.19 11.34 -4.64
C LYS A 73 18.15 10.39 -5.23
N THR A 74 17.95 9.27 -4.54
CA THR A 74 17.08 8.18 -4.92
C THR A 74 16.11 7.89 -3.80
N MET A 75 14.83 7.77 -4.15
CA MET A 75 13.78 7.26 -3.28
C MET A 75 13.24 5.97 -3.91
N ILE A 76 13.21 4.90 -3.14
CA ILE A 76 12.62 3.62 -3.52
C ILE A 76 11.35 3.44 -2.69
N VAL A 77 10.23 3.21 -3.37
CA VAL A 77 8.95 2.93 -2.75
C VAL A 77 8.53 1.54 -3.18
N MET A 78 8.33 0.65 -2.20
CA MET A 78 7.80 -0.69 -2.40
C MET A 78 6.53 -0.83 -1.56
N PHE A 79 5.45 -1.32 -2.15
CA PHE A 79 4.18 -1.53 -1.45
C PHE A 79 3.48 -2.77 -1.99
N GLY A 80 2.75 -3.48 -1.12
CA GLY A 80 1.88 -4.59 -1.53
C GLY A 80 0.56 -4.08 -2.11
N ASP A 81 0.08 -4.71 -3.18
CA ASP A 81 -1.19 -4.39 -3.83
C ASP A 81 -2.38 -5.05 -3.13
N HIS A 82 -2.27 -6.32 -2.74
CA HIS A 82 -3.26 -7.03 -1.94
C HIS A 82 -2.68 -8.28 -1.26
N LEU A 83 -3.43 -8.84 -0.29
CA LEU A 83 -3.08 -10.14 0.30
C LEU A 83 -3.23 -11.28 -0.73
N PRO A 84 -2.43 -12.35 -0.64
CA PRO A 84 -2.49 -13.46 -1.57
C PRO A 84 -3.74 -14.33 -1.35
N ALA A 85 -4.24 -14.93 -2.43
CA ALA A 85 -5.23 -15.99 -2.36
C ALA A 85 -4.52 -17.32 -2.02
N ILE A 86 -4.45 -17.64 -0.72
CA ILE A 86 -3.93 -18.88 -0.15
C ILE A 86 -5.06 -19.58 0.64
N GLU A 87 -4.75 -20.62 1.41
CA GLU A 87 -5.76 -21.40 2.13
C GLU A 87 -6.59 -20.54 3.09
N THR A 88 -7.92 -20.65 3.03
CA THR A 88 -8.84 -19.94 3.94
C THR A 88 -8.52 -20.28 5.38
N GLU A 89 -8.31 -21.56 5.68
CA GLU A 89 -8.06 -22.05 7.03
C GLU A 89 -6.70 -21.61 7.58
N PHE A 90 -5.78 -21.14 6.74
CA PHE A 90 -4.55 -20.50 7.22
C PHE A 90 -4.87 -19.14 7.85
N TYR A 91 -5.74 -18.36 7.19
CA TYR A 91 -6.19 -17.10 7.74
C TYR A 91 -7.06 -17.31 8.99
N GLU A 92 -7.95 -18.30 9.00
CA GLU A 92 -8.76 -18.61 10.19
C GLU A 92 -7.90 -18.99 11.39
N ASP A 93 -6.87 -19.79 11.19
CA ASP A 93 -5.88 -20.11 12.23
C ASP A 93 -5.11 -18.86 12.69
N LEU A 94 -4.80 -17.92 11.78
CA LEU A 94 -4.15 -16.65 12.12
C LEU A 94 -5.04 -15.73 12.96
N PHE A 95 -6.34 -15.70 12.68
CA PHE A 95 -7.33 -14.92 13.44
C PHE A 95 -7.88 -15.65 14.68
N GLY A 96 -7.70 -16.97 14.75
CA GLY A 96 -8.26 -17.82 15.79
C GLY A 96 -9.78 -17.99 15.71
N LYS A 97 -10.41 -17.69 14.58
CA LYS A 97 -11.86 -17.80 14.32
C LYS A 97 -12.17 -17.90 12.83
N GLU A 98 -13.39 -18.32 12.49
CA GLU A 98 -13.86 -18.34 11.09
C GLU A 98 -13.85 -16.93 10.49
N LEU A 99 -13.57 -16.81 9.19
CA LEU A 99 -13.51 -15.50 8.53
C LEU A 99 -14.86 -14.77 8.53
N SER A 100 -15.96 -15.52 8.59
CA SER A 100 -17.32 -14.97 8.73
C SER A 100 -17.60 -14.33 10.08
N ASP A 101 -16.79 -14.65 11.10
CA ASP A 101 -16.95 -14.16 12.47
C ASP A 101 -16.02 -12.98 12.80
N LEU A 102 -15.27 -12.48 11.80
CA LEU A 102 -14.43 -11.30 11.98
C LEU A 102 -15.30 -10.07 12.23
N ASP A 103 -14.95 -9.30 13.25
CA ASP A 103 -15.54 -7.98 13.42
C ASP A 103 -15.01 -7.00 12.34
N MET A 104 -15.60 -5.81 12.30
CA MET A 104 -15.23 -4.79 11.32
C MET A 104 -13.72 -4.47 11.33
N GLN A 105 -13.10 -4.33 12.50
CA GLN A 105 -11.68 -3.96 12.62
C GLN A 105 -10.77 -5.12 12.23
N GLU A 106 -11.14 -6.34 12.63
CA GLU A 106 -10.44 -7.56 12.21
C GLU A 106 -10.52 -7.76 10.70
N LEU A 107 -11.68 -7.50 10.10
CA LEU A 107 -11.87 -7.52 8.66
C LEU A 107 -10.96 -6.50 7.95
N GLN A 108 -10.72 -5.31 8.52
CA GLN A 108 -9.78 -4.34 7.90
C GLN A 108 -8.35 -4.87 7.81
N LYS A 109 -7.91 -5.76 8.73
CA LYS A 109 -6.58 -6.39 8.65
C LYS A 109 -6.43 -7.27 7.40
N ARG A 110 -7.53 -7.73 6.79
CA ARG A 110 -7.53 -8.45 5.51
C ARG A 110 -7.23 -7.56 4.31
N TYR A 111 -7.37 -6.24 4.46
CA TYR A 111 -7.14 -5.25 3.42
C TYR A 111 -5.86 -4.43 3.66
N MET A 112 -5.05 -4.84 4.64
CA MET A 112 -3.80 -4.18 4.99
C MET A 112 -2.62 -4.86 4.29
N THR A 113 -1.78 -4.06 3.63
CA THR A 113 -0.52 -4.49 3.02
C THR A 113 0.63 -3.60 3.49
N PRO A 114 1.87 -4.12 3.57
CA PRO A 114 3.02 -3.33 3.97
C PRO A 114 3.46 -2.38 2.85
N TYR A 115 4.11 -1.28 3.24
CA TYR A 115 4.89 -0.44 2.35
C TYR A 115 6.22 -0.05 3.00
N ILE A 116 7.20 0.28 2.16
CA ILE A 116 8.54 0.73 2.53
C ILE A 116 8.86 1.95 1.67
N ILE A 117 9.24 3.04 2.31
CA ILE A 117 9.86 4.20 1.67
C ILE A 117 11.30 4.26 2.14
N TRP A 118 12.22 4.03 1.22
CA TRP A 118 13.66 4.10 1.48
C TRP A 118 14.28 5.22 0.65
N THR A 119 15.27 5.91 1.22
CA THR A 119 16.00 7.00 0.57
C THR A 119 17.50 6.84 0.82
N ASN A 120 18.32 7.22 -0.16
CA ASN A 120 19.78 7.32 0.02
C ASN A 120 20.23 8.71 0.54
N TYR A 121 19.29 9.51 1.03
CA TYR A 121 19.53 10.82 1.62
C TYR A 121 18.73 10.95 2.91
N ALA A 122 19.14 11.85 3.80
CA ALA A 122 18.44 12.05 5.07
C ALA A 122 17.00 12.54 4.83
N THR A 123 16.05 11.80 5.39
CA THR A 123 14.63 12.15 5.45
C THR A 123 14.09 11.82 6.84
N GLU A 124 12.98 12.44 7.20
CA GLU A 124 12.21 11.99 8.35
C GLU A 124 11.74 10.55 8.11
N ARG A 125 11.71 9.73 9.17
CA ARG A 125 11.21 8.35 9.12
C ARG A 125 9.97 8.27 9.98
N LYS A 126 8.85 7.92 9.38
CA LYS A 126 7.57 7.71 10.06
C LYS A 126 7.04 6.32 9.72
N VAL A 127 6.39 5.72 10.71
CA VAL A 127 5.58 4.52 10.52
C VAL A 127 4.15 4.96 10.78
N GLU A 128 3.33 4.91 9.74
CA GLU A 128 1.94 5.32 9.82
C GLU A 128 1.10 4.52 8.83
N ASP A 129 -0.12 4.19 9.24
CA ASP A 129 -1.10 3.52 8.40
C ASP A 129 -1.87 4.58 7.60
N MET A 130 -2.11 4.30 6.32
CA MET A 130 -2.90 5.15 5.45
C MET A 130 -3.57 4.34 4.35
N SER A 131 -4.72 4.80 3.85
CA SER A 131 -5.29 4.23 2.63
C SER A 131 -4.50 4.63 1.38
N SER A 132 -4.53 3.77 0.36
CA SER A 132 -3.67 3.86 -0.84
C SER A 132 -3.89 5.13 -1.68
N ASN A 133 -5.04 5.78 -1.55
CA ASN A 133 -5.34 7.05 -2.20
C ASN A 133 -4.40 8.20 -1.76
N TYR A 134 -3.79 8.09 -0.57
CA TYR A 134 -2.85 9.10 -0.06
C TYR A 134 -1.40 8.85 -0.48
N LEU A 135 -1.04 7.60 -0.82
CA LEU A 135 0.35 7.18 -0.97
C LEU A 135 1.14 8.05 -1.96
N GLY A 136 0.51 8.41 -3.10
CA GLY A 136 1.13 9.27 -4.11
C GLY A 136 1.49 10.66 -3.58
N SER A 137 0.54 11.37 -2.95
CA SER A 137 0.78 12.69 -2.35
C SER A 137 1.78 12.59 -1.20
N TYR A 138 1.67 11.55 -0.38
CA TYR A 138 2.56 11.31 0.76
C TYR A 138 4.02 11.18 0.33
N ILE A 139 4.29 10.42 -0.73
CA ILE A 139 5.64 10.26 -1.30
C ILE A 139 6.18 11.59 -1.84
N LEU A 140 5.33 12.43 -2.46
CA LEU A 140 5.75 13.75 -2.94
C LEU A 140 6.12 14.68 -1.79
N GLU A 141 5.34 14.68 -0.71
CA GLU A 141 5.65 15.43 0.51
C GLU A 141 6.99 14.97 1.11
N GLN A 142 7.17 13.66 1.28
CA GLN A 142 8.42 13.10 1.83
C GLN A 142 9.64 13.39 0.92
N ALA A 143 9.44 13.49 -0.39
CA ALA A 143 10.48 13.85 -1.34
C ALA A 143 10.75 15.37 -1.44
N GLY A 144 9.97 16.21 -0.74
CA GLY A 144 10.03 17.66 -0.83
C GLY A 144 9.70 18.19 -2.23
N LEU A 145 8.83 17.50 -2.95
CA LEU A 145 8.37 17.90 -4.29
C LEU A 145 7.11 18.76 -4.19
N LYS A 146 6.95 19.67 -5.15
CA LYS A 146 5.71 20.44 -5.28
C LYS A 146 4.53 19.49 -5.52
N MET A 147 3.40 19.82 -4.90
CA MET A 147 2.13 19.13 -5.06
C MET A 147 1.13 20.05 -5.76
N SER A 148 0.13 19.48 -6.43
CA SER A 148 -1.05 20.25 -6.86
C SER A 148 -2.00 20.48 -5.67
N ALA A 149 -2.93 21.43 -5.80
CA ALA A 149 -3.98 21.61 -4.79
C ALA A 149 -4.79 20.34 -4.50
N TYR A 150 -5.01 19.49 -5.52
CA TYR A 150 -5.66 18.18 -5.31
C TYR A 150 -4.79 17.23 -4.48
N GLN A 151 -3.47 17.23 -4.66
CA GLN A 151 -2.58 16.39 -3.86
C GLN A 151 -2.46 16.90 -2.42
N GLU A 152 -2.46 18.22 -2.23
CA GLU A 152 -2.52 18.86 -0.90
C GLU A 152 -3.84 18.57 -0.19
N SER A 153 -4.98 18.61 -0.91
CA SER A 153 -6.28 18.28 -0.32
C SER A 153 -6.37 16.81 0.12
N LEU A 154 -5.73 15.88 -0.60
CA LEU A 154 -5.61 14.49 -0.16
C LEU A 154 -4.86 14.36 1.18
N LEU A 155 -3.78 15.14 1.39
CA LEU A 155 -3.06 15.11 2.66
C LEU A 155 -3.83 15.82 3.79
N ALA A 156 -4.59 16.86 3.47
CA ALA A 156 -5.52 17.47 4.40
C ALA A 156 -6.59 16.45 4.85
N LEU A 157 -7.21 15.73 3.90
CA LEU A 157 -8.16 14.66 4.20
C LEU A 157 -7.55 13.56 5.07
N LYS A 158 -6.31 13.13 4.78
CA LYS A 158 -5.59 12.15 5.61
C LYS A 158 -5.45 12.60 7.07
N GLY A 159 -5.38 13.91 7.33
CA GLY A 159 -5.34 14.48 8.68
C GLY A 159 -6.63 14.29 9.48
N THR A 160 -7.76 14.08 8.80
CA THR A 160 -9.08 13.82 9.41
C THR A 160 -9.44 12.34 9.33
N VAL A 161 -9.30 11.73 8.15
CA VAL A 161 -9.65 10.33 7.85
C VAL A 161 -8.44 9.61 7.22
N PRO A 162 -7.44 9.20 8.03
CA PRO A 162 -6.23 8.56 7.52
C PRO A 162 -6.48 7.21 6.84
N ILE A 163 -7.55 6.50 7.18
CA ILE A 163 -7.88 5.20 6.59
C ILE A 163 -9.30 5.23 6.04
N ILE A 164 -9.41 5.07 4.72
CA ILE A 164 -10.64 4.73 4.01
C ILE A 164 -10.50 3.28 3.55
N GLY A 165 -11.09 2.36 4.31
CA GLY A 165 -11.00 0.92 4.10
C GLY A 165 -12.21 0.33 3.37
N GLN A 166 -12.33 -1.00 3.37
CA GLN A 166 -13.51 -1.64 2.79
C GLN A 166 -14.68 -1.51 3.77
N GLY A 167 -15.69 -0.71 3.41
CA GLY A 167 -16.93 -0.55 4.18
C GLY A 167 -16.79 0.21 5.50
N ALA A 168 -15.59 0.72 5.82
CA ALA A 168 -15.31 1.39 7.08
C ALA A 168 -14.23 2.47 6.92
N ILE A 169 -14.19 3.41 7.85
CA ILE A 169 -13.13 4.41 8.01
C ILE A 169 -12.50 4.34 9.39
N CYS A 170 -11.25 4.78 9.50
CA CYS A 170 -10.60 5.10 10.77
C CYS A 170 -10.27 6.60 10.79
N ASP A 171 -10.73 7.32 11.81
CA ASP A 171 -10.42 8.73 12.00
C ASP A 171 -9.00 8.94 12.55
N SER A 172 -8.54 10.19 12.62
CA SER A 172 -7.22 10.54 13.14
C SER A 172 -7.03 10.29 14.65
N ASN A 173 -8.10 10.00 15.38
CA ASN A 173 -8.07 9.59 16.78
C ASN A 173 -8.00 8.06 16.95
N GLY A 174 -8.04 7.29 15.85
CA GLY A 174 -8.03 5.83 15.86
C GLY A 174 -9.41 5.18 16.07
N ASN A 175 -10.50 5.95 15.97
CA ASN A 175 -11.87 5.43 16.06
C ASN A 175 -12.31 4.87 14.72
N TRP A 176 -12.95 3.70 14.76
CA TRP A 176 -13.48 3.05 13.56
C TRP A 176 -14.99 3.24 13.43
N TYR A 177 -15.43 3.53 12.20
CA TYR A 177 -16.83 3.73 11.85
C TYR A 177 -17.20 2.96 10.58
N SER A 178 -18.39 2.37 10.55
CA SER A 178 -18.96 1.81 9.33
C SER A 178 -19.38 2.95 8.39
N LEU A 179 -19.10 2.80 7.09
CA LEU A 179 -19.56 3.76 6.07
C LEU A 179 -21.09 3.79 5.93
N ASP A 180 -21.76 2.69 6.27
CA ASP A 180 -23.23 2.60 6.27
C ASP A 180 -23.86 3.12 7.58
N GLY A 181 -23.05 3.58 8.53
CA GLY A 181 -23.47 4.07 9.84
C GLY A 181 -23.43 5.60 9.96
N ASP A 182 -23.76 6.09 11.16
CA ASP A 182 -23.63 7.51 11.49
C ASP A 182 -22.15 7.87 11.65
N LEU A 183 -21.61 8.62 10.69
CA LEU A 183 -20.25 9.15 10.76
C LEU A 183 -20.22 10.44 11.59
N PRO A 184 -19.11 10.73 12.30
CA PRO A 184 -18.88 12.07 12.85
C PRO A 184 -19.01 13.14 11.75
N THR A 185 -19.61 14.29 12.08
CA THR A 185 -19.84 15.37 11.10
C THR A 185 -18.57 15.74 10.35
N GLU A 186 -17.45 15.89 11.05
CA GLU A 186 -16.14 16.20 10.46
C GLU A 186 -15.70 15.15 9.43
N CYS A 187 -15.87 13.85 9.72
CA CYS A 187 -15.54 12.78 8.78
C CYS A 187 -16.48 12.80 7.56
N SER A 188 -17.78 12.99 7.78
CA SER A 188 -18.77 13.01 6.69
C SER A 188 -18.57 14.20 5.74
N GLU A 189 -18.26 15.39 6.27
CA GLU A 189 -17.98 16.58 5.47
C GLU A 189 -16.68 16.41 4.67
N ALA A 190 -15.62 15.89 5.30
CA ALA A 190 -14.34 15.66 4.63
C ALA A 190 -14.46 14.61 3.51
N LEU A 191 -15.22 13.51 3.72
CA LEU A 191 -15.47 12.51 2.69
C LEU A 191 -16.31 13.07 1.53
N ASN A 192 -17.33 13.88 1.82
CA ASN A 192 -18.12 14.52 0.78
C ASN A 192 -17.28 15.51 -0.06
N GLU A 193 -16.41 16.30 0.56
CA GLU A 193 -15.47 17.15 -0.17
C GLU A 193 -14.52 16.32 -1.04
N TYR A 194 -14.00 15.22 -0.52
CA TYR A 194 -13.17 14.30 -1.27
C TYR A 194 -13.88 13.74 -2.50
N GLU A 195 -15.14 13.32 -2.40
CA GLU A 195 -15.93 12.83 -3.53
C GLU A 195 -16.10 13.88 -4.63
N ILE A 196 -16.39 15.14 -4.24
CA ILE A 196 -16.51 16.26 -5.18
C ILE A 196 -15.18 16.49 -5.91
N LEU A 197 -14.08 16.54 -5.18
CA LEU A 197 -12.74 16.76 -5.73
C LEU A 197 -12.30 15.59 -6.63
N GLN A 198 -12.59 14.35 -6.23
CA GLN A 198 -12.33 13.16 -7.03
C GLN A 198 -13.10 13.22 -8.35
N TYR A 199 -14.37 13.60 -8.32
CA TYR A 199 -15.19 13.73 -9.53
C TYR A 199 -14.65 14.83 -10.47
N ASN A 200 -14.27 15.99 -9.93
CA ASN A 200 -13.66 17.08 -10.70
C ASN A 200 -12.31 16.66 -11.34
N ASN A 201 -11.49 15.92 -10.59
CA ASN A 201 -10.18 15.47 -11.06
C ASN A 201 -10.26 14.41 -12.18
N ILE A 202 -11.28 13.54 -12.12
CA ILE A 202 -11.45 12.44 -13.09
C ILE A 202 -12.32 12.85 -14.29
N PHE A 203 -13.49 13.44 -14.04
CA PHE A 203 -14.56 13.61 -15.02
C PHE A 203 -14.80 15.07 -15.41
N ASP A 204 -15.13 15.94 -14.46
CA ASP A 204 -15.50 17.33 -14.75
C ASP A 204 -14.29 18.27 -14.66
N LYS A 205 -13.44 18.23 -15.68
CA LYS A 205 -12.22 19.03 -15.76
C LYS A 205 -12.44 20.50 -16.11
N THR A 206 -13.70 20.95 -16.21
CA THR A 206 -14.05 22.30 -16.68
C THR A 206 -13.50 23.40 -15.76
N ASN A 207 -13.46 23.12 -14.46
CA ASN A 207 -12.97 24.05 -13.42
C ASN A 207 -11.72 23.52 -12.71
N LEU A 208 -10.93 22.66 -13.38
CA LEU A 208 -9.73 22.10 -12.77
C LEU A 208 -8.68 23.19 -12.58
N VAL A 209 -8.24 23.39 -11.34
CA VAL A 209 -7.11 24.29 -11.04
C VAL A 209 -5.80 23.51 -11.27
N SER A 210 -5.00 23.94 -12.25
CA SER A 210 -3.72 23.32 -12.57
C SER A 210 -2.58 24.09 -11.90
N ASP A 211 -2.27 23.78 -10.65
CA ASP A 211 -1.35 24.58 -9.82
C ASP A 211 0.14 24.20 -9.94
N ILE A 212 0.50 23.29 -10.84
CA ILE A 212 1.90 22.90 -11.02
C ILE A 212 2.53 23.72 -12.15
N GLU A 213 3.00 24.93 -11.82
CA GLU A 213 4.03 25.66 -12.58
C GLU A 213 5.46 25.30 -12.14
#